data_AF-A0A662KV95-F1
#
_entry.id   AF-A0A662KV95-F1
#
_cell.length_a   1.000
_cell.length_b   1.000
_cell.length_c   1.000
_cell.angle_alpha   90.00
_cell.angle_beta   90.00
_cell.angle_gamma   90.00
#
_symmetry.space_group_name_H-M   'P 1'
#
loop_
_entity.id
_entity.type
_entity.pdbx_description
1 polymer ?
#
loop_
_entity_poly.entity_id
_entity_poly.type
_entity_poly.pdbx_seq_one_letter_code
_entity_poly.pdbx_strand_id
1 'polypeptide(L)'
;MSIEKLLTFQEFVAHVQDEVRKKIDEEIRDRDMRYALEGGKLLRPIMLMLAFRACNGGDDRYDKALESALGIELAHSASLVHDDIMDGDVTRRGKPSLYIK
;
A
#
# COMPACT_ATOMS: atom_id res chain seq x y z
N MET A 1 -8.84 25.37 22.80
CA MET A 1 -9.41 24.25 22.03
C MET A 1 -8.83 24.37 20.63
N SER A 2 -7.64 23.80 20.43
CA SER A 2 -6.92 23.90 19.16
C SER A 2 -7.70 23.08 18.14
N ILE A 3 -8.17 23.74 17.07
CA ILE A 3 -8.67 23.04 15.90
C ILE A 3 -7.47 22.27 15.36
N GLU A 4 -7.42 20.96 15.62
CA GLU A 4 -6.50 20.07 14.90
C GLU A 4 -6.64 20.40 13.42
N LYS A 5 -5.52 20.71 12.76
CA LYS A 5 -5.51 20.90 11.31
C LYS A 5 -6.10 19.64 10.68
N LEU A 6 -7.34 19.73 10.23
CA LEU A 6 -7.93 18.72 9.36
C LEU A 6 -7.06 18.69 8.11
N LEU A 7 -6.29 17.60 7.96
CA LEU A 7 -5.61 17.30 6.70
C LEU A 7 -6.66 17.35 5.59
N THR A 8 -6.35 18.06 4.53
CA THR A 8 -7.09 17.89 3.28
C THR A 8 -7.01 16.43 2.85
N PHE A 9 -7.98 15.99 2.06
CA PHE A 9 -7.97 14.62 1.53
C PHE A 9 -6.66 14.30 0.79
N GLN A 10 -6.11 15.28 0.07
CA GLN A 10 -4.83 15.12 -0.65
C GLN A 10 -3.65 14.92 0.30
N GLU A 11 -3.56 15.72 1.37
CA GLU A 11 -2.50 15.56 2.38
C GLU A 11 -2.62 14.23 3.11
N PHE A 12 -3.85 13.79 3.42
CA PHE A 12 -4.08 12.47 4.02
C PHE A 12 -3.60 11.34 3.10
N VAL A 13 -3.96 11.39 1.82
CA VAL A 13 -3.53 10.40 0.82
C VAL A 13 -2.02 10.35 0.72
N ALA A 14 -1.36 11.51 0.60
CA ALA A 14 0.09 11.59 0.53
C ALA A 14 0.74 11.00 1.78
N HIS A 15 0.25 11.37 2.96
CA HIS A 15 0.75 10.86 4.24
C HIS A 15 0.65 9.33 4.34
N VAL A 16 -0.51 8.75 4.04
CA VAL A 16 -0.70 7.29 4.09
C VAL A 16 0.19 6.58 3.08
N GLN A 17 0.34 7.14 1.87
CA GLN A 17 1.23 6.55 0.86
C GLN A 17 2.68 6.52 1.34
N ASP A 18 3.15 7.59 1.96
CA ASP A 18 4.52 7.68 2.46
C ASP A 18 4.75 6.71 3.63
N GLU A 19 3.82 6.63 4.57
CA GLU A 19 3.90 5.69 5.70
C GLU A 19 3.89 4.23 5.24
N VAL A 20 3.04 3.88 4.27
CA VAL A 20 2.98 2.52 3.72
C VAL A 20 4.28 2.19 2.96
N ARG A 21 4.81 3.12 2.16
CA ARG A 21 6.11 2.92 1.47
C ARG A 21 7.25 2.72 2.46
N LYS A 22 7.31 3.54 3.51
CA LYS A 22 8.28 3.40 4.58
C LYS A 22 8.19 2.03 5.25
N LYS A 23 6.98 1.57 5.59
CA LYS A 23 6.78 0.22 6.13
C LYS A 23 7.20 -0.88 5.16
N ILE A 24 6.95 -0.73 3.86
CA ILE A 24 7.46 -1.68 2.85
C ILE A 24 8.99 -1.74 2.90
N ASP A 25 9.66 -0.59 2.95
CA ASP A 25 11.12 -0.50 2.99
C ASP A 25 11.73 -1.03 4.30
N GLU A 26 11.01 -0.92 5.42
CA GLU A 26 11.44 -1.42 6.73
C GLU A 26 11.22 -2.92 6.89
N GLU A 27 10.06 -3.43 6.47
CA GLU A 27 9.60 -4.81 6.77
C GLU A 27 9.92 -5.81 5.65
N ILE A 28 9.82 -5.41 4.37
CA ILE A 28 9.98 -6.32 3.24
C ILE A 28 11.42 -6.29 2.80
N ARG A 29 12.19 -7.35 3.06
CA ARG A 29 13.62 -7.42 2.70
C ARG A 29 13.90 -8.10 1.37
N ASP A 30 12.96 -8.94 0.92
CA ASP A 30 13.10 -9.66 -0.33
C ASP A 30 13.02 -8.70 -1.53
N ARG A 31 14.01 -8.79 -2.42
CA ARG A 31 14.17 -7.86 -3.55
C ARG A 31 13.06 -8.03 -4.60
N ASP A 32 12.60 -9.26 -4.78
CA ASP A 32 11.58 -9.59 -5.79
C ASP A 32 10.20 -9.21 -5.29
N MET A 33 9.94 -9.39 -3.99
CA MET A 33 8.75 -8.81 -3.35
C MET A 33 8.74 -7.29 -3.43
N ARG A 34 9.88 -6.62 -3.14
CA ARG A 34 9.97 -5.15 -3.31
C ARG A 34 9.66 -4.73 -4.74
N TYR A 35 10.24 -5.44 -5.72
CA TYR A 35 9.99 -5.18 -7.13
C TYR A 35 8.50 -5.27 -7.49
N ALA A 36 7.80 -6.29 -7.00
CA ALA A 36 6.35 -6.46 -7.22
C ALA A 36 5.49 -5.40 -6.52
N LEU A 37 6.00 -4.80 -5.45
CA LEU A 37 5.37 -3.71 -4.70
C LEU A 37 5.72 -2.32 -5.27
N GLU A 38 6.64 -2.21 -6.24
CA GLU A 38 7.05 -0.93 -6.79
C GLU A 38 5.94 -0.24 -7.61
N GLY A 39 5.85 1.08 -7.41
CA GLY A 39 4.88 1.93 -8.10
C GLY A 39 3.44 1.71 -7.62
N GLY A 40 2.47 2.03 -8.46
CA GLY A 40 1.06 1.90 -8.12
C GLY A 40 0.55 3.04 -7.23
N LYS A 41 -0.77 3.05 -7.03
CA LYS A 41 -1.46 4.16 -6.37
C LYS A 41 -1.67 3.94 -4.87
N LEU A 42 -1.38 2.74 -4.35
CA LEU A 42 -1.68 2.32 -2.98
C LEU A 42 -3.14 2.59 -2.58
N LEU A 43 -4.07 2.45 -3.54
CA LEU A 43 -5.48 2.79 -3.34
C LEU A 43 -6.11 1.93 -2.23
N ARG A 44 -5.75 0.66 -2.14
CA ARG A 44 -6.28 -0.28 -1.14
C ARG A 44 -5.82 0.08 0.29
N PRO A 45 -4.51 0.32 0.54
CA PRO A 45 -4.06 0.90 1.80
C PRO A 45 -4.77 2.19 2.19
N ILE A 46 -4.90 3.14 1.25
CA ILE A 46 -5.60 4.42 1.48
C ILE A 46 -7.04 4.17 1.93
N MET A 47 -7.77 3.31 1.21
CA MET A 47 -9.16 2.99 1.55
C MET A 47 -9.29 2.36 2.94
N LEU A 48 -8.38 1.46 3.31
CA LEU A 48 -8.35 0.88 4.65
C LEU A 48 -8.12 1.95 5.71
N MET A 49 -7.14 2.84 5.51
CA MET A 49 -6.83 3.89 6.49
C MET A 49 -7.95 4.93 6.61
N LEU A 50 -8.65 5.24 5.51
CA LEU A 50 -9.85 6.07 5.54
C LEU A 50 -10.96 5.41 6.36
N ALA A 51 -11.25 4.13 6.11
CA ALA A 51 -12.26 3.39 6.85
C ALA A 51 -11.91 3.30 8.33
N PHE A 52 -10.65 3.02 8.66
CA PHE A 52 -10.15 3.01 10.03
C PHE A 52 -10.40 4.36 10.72
N ARG A 53 -10.01 5.47 10.09
CA ARG A 53 -10.20 6.82 10.64
C ARG A 53 -11.68 7.16 10.83
N ALA A 54 -12.52 6.82 9.84
CA ALA A 54 -13.95 7.08 9.88
C ALA A 54 -14.67 6.31 11.00
N CYS A 55 -14.25 5.07 11.28
CA CYS A 55 -14.90 4.21 12.26
C CYS A 55 -14.34 4.35 13.69
N ASN A 56 -13.05 4.67 13.85
CA ASN A 56 -12.39 4.61 15.16
C ASN A 56 -11.91 5.97 15.71
N GLY A 57 -11.91 7.05 14.92
CA GLY A 57 -11.59 8.41 15.43
C GLY A 57 -10.13 8.71 15.80
N GLY A 58 -9.20 7.73 15.74
CA GLY A 58 -7.76 7.86 16.11
C GLY A 58 -7.50 7.49 17.58
N ASP A 59 -6.35 7.02 18.06
CA ASP A 59 -4.95 6.97 17.56
C ASP A 59 -4.22 5.68 18.06
N ASP A 60 -4.81 4.96 19.03
CA ASP A 60 -4.23 3.83 19.78
C ASP A 60 -3.98 2.57 18.94
N ARG A 61 -4.54 2.54 17.74
CA ARG A 61 -4.53 1.39 16.82
C ARG A 61 -3.96 1.75 15.45
N TYR A 62 -3.41 2.96 15.28
CA TYR A 62 -2.95 3.45 13.98
C TYR A 62 -1.86 2.55 13.37
N ASP A 63 -0.84 2.19 14.16
CA ASP A 63 0.24 1.32 13.67
C ASP A 63 -0.26 -0.06 13.23
N LYS A 64 -1.21 -0.65 13.97
CA LYS A 64 -1.84 -1.93 13.60
C LYS A 64 -2.69 -1.80 12.34
N ALA A 65 -3.34 -0.65 12.15
CA ALA A 65 -4.06 -0.36 10.91
C ALA A 65 -3.09 -0.23 9.73
N LEU A 66 -1.93 0.43 9.92
CA LEU A 66 -0.88 0.50 8.90
C LEU A 66 -0.29 -0.89 8.57
N GLU A 67 -0.06 -1.75 9.55
CA GLU A 67 0.34 -3.15 9.32
C GLU A 67 -0.72 -3.92 8.51
N SER A 68 -2.00 -3.71 8.83
CA SER A 68 -3.11 -4.30 8.08
C SER A 68 -3.16 -3.78 6.64
N ALA A 69 -2.90 -2.48 6.45
CA ALA A 69 -2.83 -1.84 5.14
C ALA A 69 -1.67 -2.41 4.29
N LEU A 70 -0.50 -2.66 4.91
CA LEU A 70 0.61 -3.35 4.29
C LEU A 70 0.22 -4.78 3.88
N GLY A 71 -0.45 -5.53 4.77
CA GLY A 71 -0.94 -6.88 4.47
C GLY A 71 -1.88 -6.92 3.26
N ILE A 72 -2.78 -5.94 3.14
CA ILE A 72 -3.67 -5.83 1.97
C ILE A 72 -2.89 -5.54 0.68
N GLU A 73 -1.89 -4.65 0.72
CA GLU A 73 -1.08 -4.36 -0.47
C GLU A 73 -0.24 -5.57 -0.89
N LEU A 74 0.28 -6.35 0.06
CA LEU A 74 0.96 -7.61 -0.22
C LEU A 74 0.02 -8.61 -0.92
N ALA A 75 -1.20 -8.78 -0.40
CA ALA A 75 -2.19 -9.65 -1.03
C ALA A 75 -2.58 -9.17 -2.43
N HIS A 76 -2.71 -7.85 -2.63
CA HIS A 76 -2.96 -7.28 -3.94
C HIS A 76 -1.79 -7.49 -4.91
N SER A 77 -0.56 -7.25 -4.48
CA SER A 77 0.63 -7.47 -5.30
C SER A 77 0.76 -8.95 -5.68
N ALA A 78 0.49 -9.87 -4.75
CA ALA A 78 0.44 -11.29 -5.03
C ALA A 78 -0.63 -11.63 -6.08
N SER A 79 -1.84 -11.04 -6.02
CA SER A 79 -2.86 -11.28 -7.04
C SER A 79 -2.40 -10.84 -8.42
N LEU A 80 -1.75 -9.67 -8.52
CA LEU A 80 -1.21 -9.19 -9.79
C LEU A 80 -0.14 -10.12 -10.36
N VAL A 81 0.75 -10.66 -9.53
CA VAL A 81 1.75 -11.63 -10.01
C VAL A 81 1.08 -12.89 -10.57
N HIS A 82 0.01 -13.37 -9.93
CA HIS A 82 -0.74 -14.51 -10.45
C HIS A 82 -1.48 -14.17 -11.74
N ASP A 83 -2.11 -12.99 -11.82
CA ASP A 83 -2.76 -12.50 -13.04
C ASP A 83 -1.76 -12.48 -14.20
N ASP A 84 -0.55 -11.97 -13.97
CA ASP A 84 0.48 -11.90 -15.00
C ASP A 84 0.87 -13.27 -15.56
N ILE A 85 0.98 -14.27 -14.67
CA ILE A 85 1.29 -15.66 -15.05
C ILE A 85 0.11 -16.29 -15.80
N MET A 86 -1.12 -16.08 -15.33
CA MET A 86 -2.31 -16.67 -15.94
C MET A 86 -2.58 -16.09 -17.33
N ASP A 87 -2.38 -14.78 -17.50
CA ASP A 87 -2.61 -14.07 -18.76
C ASP A 87 -1.41 -14.12 -19.71
N GLY A 88 -0.24 -14.53 -19.23
CA GLY A 88 1.00 -14.53 -20.00
C GLY A 88 1.55 -13.12 -20.25
N ASP A 89 1.20 -12.17 -19.38
CA ASP A 89 1.64 -10.77 -19.48
C ASP A 89 3.13 -10.65 -19.17
N VAL A 90 3.95 -10.39 -20.18
CA VAL A 90 5.41 -10.25 -19.99
C VAL A 90 5.85 -8.90 -19.41
N THR A 91 4.94 -7.92 -19.32
CA THR A 91 5.23 -6.60 -18.74
C THR A 91 4.12 -6.10 -17.84
N ARG A 92 4.49 -5.41 -16.75
CA ARG A 92 3.60 -4.67 -15.85
C ARG A 92 4.11 -3.24 -15.66
N ARG A 93 3.23 -2.25 -15.86
CA ARG A 93 3.55 -0.81 -15.66
C ARG A 93 4.83 -0.36 -16.40
N GLY A 94 5.06 -0.88 -17.61
CA GLY A 94 6.22 -0.55 -18.44
C GLY A 94 7.54 -1.21 -18.00
N LYS A 95 7.52 -2.14 -17.04
CA LYS A 95 8.67 -2.97 -16.63
C LYS A 95 8.37 -4.46 -16.87
N PRO A 96 9.36 -5.36 -16.91
CA PRO A 96 9.12 -6.80 -16.98
C PRO A 96 8.21 -7.29 -15.83
N SER A 97 7.27 -8.18 -16.11
CA SER A 97 6.48 -8.82 -15.04
C SER A 97 7.40 -9.66 -14.14
N LEU A 98 7.03 -9.86 -12.87
CA LEU A 98 7.93 -10.49 -11.90
C LEU A 98 8.40 -11.89 -12.34
N TYR A 99 7.50 -12.71 -12.88
CA TYR A 99 7.81 -14.10 -13.27
C TYR A 99 8.70 -14.20 -14.53
N ILE A 100 8.92 -13.10 -15.24
CA ILE A 100 9.79 -13.01 -16.42
C ILE A 100 11.20 -12.53 -16.05
N LYS A 101 11.33 -11.80 -14.95
CA LYS A 101 12.58 -11.18 -14.48
C LYS A 101 13.55 -12.24 -13.96
#